data_AF-A0A7S4G8E4-F1
#
_entry.id   AF-A0A7S4G8E4-F1
#
_cell.length_a   1.000
_cell.length_b   1.000
_cell.length_c   1.000
_cell.angle_alpha   90.00
_cell.angle_beta   90.00
_cell.angle_gamma   90.00
#
_symmetry.space_group_name_H-M   'P 1'
#
loop_
_entity.id
_entity.type
_entity.pdbx_description
1 polymer ?
#
loop_
_entity_poly.entity_id
_entity_poly.type
_entity_poly.pdbx_seq_one_letter_code
_entity_poly.pdbx_strand_id
1 'polypeptide(L)'
;MVHRNPPGACGREHDAGRSALLPMIVFCVMMLLLVVHPAKCSIIVGYHEFSHDPHLVACKQDTIVYRRLKRKRWPHCTTQEFLSGLHSLLAHLEANATIADVQLIVVSANIVPSHLGHQVPFLQTLGPHVVISTGHHRLHALYGFHTSPFKAAVVLVIDGMGQIDFHTLTIWIATAKGLERVSACNHCHVGSWFYHMQMHGNPTIQEVDESAVFHAPDGAYMAKAKNAITEDHKTITEDHKTWSRAVERAGRFLSENPPNSPEKKSALHAALTAVCLDQLIPVVQSHPTVQGLVVSGGVANNTPLMGTFSQKLNLPIWRPSLPGDASLAFGALWSVKPPLARPVVQFTATPLFVPPVLLNWTCETFHNYTL
;
A
#
# COMPACT_ATOMS: atom_id res chain seq x y z
N MET A 1 -48.96 55.82 19.58
CA MET A 1 -47.62 55.79 18.94
C MET A 1 -47.55 54.58 18.04
N VAL A 2 -47.41 54.84 16.73
CA VAL A 2 -46.78 54.01 15.68
C VAL A 2 -47.31 52.57 15.48
N HIS A 3 -48.17 52.44 14.46
CA HIS A 3 -48.32 51.24 13.63
C HIS A 3 -46.97 50.74 13.10
N ARG A 4 -46.72 49.43 13.16
CA ARG A 4 -45.85 48.73 12.19
C ARG A 4 -46.46 47.39 11.78
N ASN A 5 -46.85 47.34 10.51
CA ASN A 5 -47.09 46.13 9.73
C ASN A 5 -45.80 45.29 9.63
N PRO A 6 -45.90 43.95 9.44
CA PRO A 6 -44.79 43.15 8.96
C PRO A 6 -44.73 43.18 7.42
N PRO A 7 -43.59 43.54 6.81
CA PRO A 7 -43.24 43.08 5.47
C PRO A 7 -42.08 42.08 5.59
N GLY A 8 -41.93 41.05 4.77
CA GLY A 8 -42.61 40.68 3.54
C GLY A 8 -41.91 39.41 3.02
N ALA A 9 -42.65 38.63 2.24
CA ALA A 9 -42.10 37.55 1.47
C ALA A 9 -41.16 38.07 0.38
N CYS A 10 -39.97 37.48 0.27
CA CYS A 10 -39.10 37.45 -0.90
C CYS A 10 -37.95 36.47 -0.53
N GLY A 11 -37.50 35.51 -1.32
CA GLY A 11 -37.75 35.04 -2.65
C GLY A 11 -36.78 33.86 -2.78
N ARG A 12 -37.23 32.74 -3.34
CA ARG A 12 -36.34 31.63 -3.68
C ARG A 12 -35.48 32.09 -4.85
N GLU A 13 -34.19 32.28 -4.62
CA GLU A 13 -33.20 32.28 -5.69
C GLU A 13 -32.36 31.03 -5.59
N HIS A 14 -32.49 30.23 -6.65
CA HIS A 14 -31.68 29.07 -6.96
C HIS A 14 -30.23 29.51 -7.16
N ASP A 15 -29.37 29.23 -6.18
CA ASP A 15 -27.93 29.22 -6.42
C ASP A 15 -27.52 27.82 -6.94
N ALA A 16 -28.04 27.50 -8.12
CA ALA A 16 -27.62 26.38 -8.93
C ALA A 16 -26.43 26.84 -9.78
N GLY A 17 -25.22 26.83 -9.20
CA GLY A 17 -24.07 27.25 -9.98
C GLY A 17 -22.76 27.40 -9.23
N ARG A 18 -22.22 26.31 -8.67
CA ARG A 18 -20.77 26.07 -8.46
C ARG A 18 -20.55 24.80 -7.63
N SER A 19 -20.51 23.63 -8.26
CA SER A 19 -19.74 22.46 -7.76
C SER A 19 -19.66 21.28 -8.75
N ALA A 20 -20.26 21.36 -9.93
CA ALA A 20 -20.24 20.26 -10.91
C ALA A 20 -18.94 20.16 -11.77
N LEU A 21 -17.93 20.98 -11.52
CA LEU A 21 -16.71 21.04 -12.35
C LEU A 21 -15.52 20.22 -11.82
N LEU A 22 -15.62 19.64 -10.62
CA LEU A 22 -14.55 18.80 -10.06
C LEU A 22 -14.57 17.30 -10.46
N PRO A 23 -15.69 16.64 -10.86
CA PRO A 23 -15.61 15.24 -11.27
C PRO A 23 -15.15 15.05 -12.73
N MET A 24 -15.26 16.07 -13.60
CA MET A 24 -14.96 15.90 -15.02
C MET A 24 -13.47 15.81 -15.35
N ILE A 25 -12.59 16.41 -14.53
CA ILE A 25 -11.13 16.35 -14.78
C ILE A 25 -10.57 14.95 -14.45
N VAL A 26 -11.20 14.21 -13.54
CA VAL A 26 -10.81 12.82 -13.22
C VAL A 26 -11.35 11.84 -14.25
N PHE A 27 -12.50 12.12 -14.86
CA PHE A 27 -13.12 11.21 -15.84
C PHE A 27 -12.49 11.28 -17.24
N CYS A 28 -11.97 12.44 -17.67
CA CYS A 28 -11.37 12.58 -19.00
C CYS A 28 -9.99 11.91 -19.16
N VAL A 29 -9.31 11.52 -18.07
CA VAL A 29 -8.02 10.82 -18.15
C VAL A 29 -8.18 9.31 -18.38
N MET A 30 -9.36 8.73 -18.12
CA MET A 30 -9.60 7.29 -18.30
C MET A 30 -9.89 6.84 -19.74
N MET A 31 -10.11 7.77 -20.68
CA MET A 31 -10.49 7.44 -22.07
C MET A 31 -9.48 7.85 -23.15
N LEU A 32 -8.20 7.96 -22.81
CA LEU A 32 -7.14 7.73 -23.79
C LEU A 32 -6.63 6.30 -23.61
N LEU A 33 -7.30 5.35 -24.28
CA LEU A 33 -6.64 4.13 -24.74
C LEU A 33 -5.57 4.55 -25.73
N LEU A 34 -4.41 4.96 -25.21
CA LEU A 34 -3.21 5.17 -25.99
C LEU A 34 -2.91 3.85 -26.69
N VAL A 35 -3.09 3.84 -28.01
CA VAL A 35 -2.50 2.83 -28.89
C VAL A 35 -0.99 3.02 -28.77
N VAL A 36 -0.40 2.38 -27.76
CA VAL A 36 1.05 2.25 -27.58
C VAL A 36 1.56 1.56 -28.84
N HIS A 37 2.17 2.33 -29.74
CA HIS A 37 2.64 1.82 -31.03
C HIS A 37 3.69 0.72 -30.77
N PRO A 38 3.49 -0.54 -31.21
CA PRO A 38 4.31 -1.68 -30.77
C PRO A 38 5.75 -1.71 -31.29
N ALA A 39 6.17 -0.74 -32.11
CA ALA A 39 7.31 -0.89 -33.01
C ALA A 39 8.65 -0.34 -32.49
N LYS A 40 8.69 0.27 -31.30
CA LYS A 40 9.95 0.64 -30.64
C LYS A 40 9.97 0.05 -29.23
N CYS A 41 11.15 -0.43 -28.84
CA CYS A 41 11.42 -1.07 -27.57
C CYS A 41 11.10 -0.09 -26.42
N SER A 42 9.85 -0.10 -25.94
CA SER A 42 9.28 0.97 -25.14
C SER A 42 9.65 0.84 -23.67
N ILE A 43 10.20 1.92 -23.09
CA ILE A 43 10.41 2.01 -21.64
C ILE A 43 9.13 2.55 -20.99
N ILE A 44 8.64 1.83 -19.97
CA ILE A 44 7.55 2.28 -19.09
C ILE A 44 8.11 2.49 -17.70
N VAL A 45 7.74 3.60 -17.06
CA VAL A 45 8.17 3.94 -15.71
C VAL A 45 6.98 3.93 -14.77
N GLY A 46 7.06 3.19 -13.68
CA GLY A 46 6.20 3.31 -12.52
C GLY A 46 6.81 4.27 -11.52
N TYR A 47 6.02 5.20 -11.00
CA TYR A 47 6.45 6.18 -10.01
C TYR A 47 5.48 6.21 -8.83
N HIS A 48 6.02 6.10 -7.62
CA HIS A 48 5.29 6.34 -6.40
C HIS A 48 5.94 7.47 -5.62
N GLU A 49 5.11 8.38 -5.12
CA GLU A 49 5.51 9.38 -4.14
C GLU A 49 4.34 9.70 -3.22
N PHE A 50 4.40 9.20 -1.99
CA PHE A 50 3.52 9.64 -0.93
C PHE A 50 4.22 9.62 0.43
N SER A 51 3.99 10.69 1.21
CA SER A 51 4.26 10.91 2.65
C SER A 51 5.70 10.67 3.19
N HIS A 52 6.43 9.67 2.71
CA HIS A 52 7.79 9.38 3.16
C HIS A 52 8.69 8.67 2.15
N ASP A 53 8.15 7.99 1.14
CA ASP A 53 8.92 6.99 0.38
C ASP A 53 8.76 7.10 -1.14
N PRO A 54 9.58 7.93 -1.82
CA PRO A 54 9.56 8.02 -3.28
C PRO A 54 10.30 6.86 -3.97
N HIS A 55 9.62 6.21 -4.92
CA HIS A 55 10.11 5.02 -5.62
C HIS A 55 9.92 5.11 -7.12
N LEU A 56 10.92 4.65 -7.87
CA LEU A 56 10.86 4.45 -9.31
C LEU A 56 11.08 2.99 -9.69
N VAL A 57 10.33 2.55 -10.68
CA VAL A 57 10.53 1.28 -11.38
C VAL A 57 10.51 1.58 -12.87
N ALA A 58 11.44 1.02 -13.63
CA ALA A 58 11.40 1.05 -15.09
C ALA A 58 11.38 -0.36 -15.64
N CYS A 59 10.64 -0.55 -16.73
CA CYS A 59 10.54 -1.80 -17.45
C CYS A 59 10.81 -1.56 -18.94
N LYS A 60 11.70 -2.38 -19.50
CA LYS A 60 11.90 -2.54 -20.95
C LYS A 60 11.89 -4.03 -21.25
N GLN A 61 10.98 -4.46 -22.11
CA GLN A 61 10.72 -5.89 -22.35
C GLN A 61 10.46 -6.63 -21.04
N ASP A 62 11.35 -7.57 -20.65
CA ASP A 62 11.29 -8.37 -19.42
C ASP A 62 12.26 -7.89 -18.34
N THR A 63 13.09 -6.89 -18.63
CA THR A 63 14.04 -6.32 -17.67
C THR A 63 13.34 -5.26 -16.82
N ILE A 64 13.35 -5.46 -15.51
CA ILE A 64 12.81 -4.52 -14.53
C ILE A 64 13.93 -4.02 -13.65
N VAL A 65 14.01 -2.69 -13.56
CA VAL A 65 14.99 -1.98 -12.74
C VAL A 65 14.23 -1.17 -11.70
N TYR A 66 14.66 -1.25 -10.44
CA TYR A 66 14.06 -0.51 -9.34
C TYR A 66 15.07 0.41 -8.65
N ARG A 67 14.56 1.55 -8.17
CA ARG A 67 15.31 2.53 -7.38
C ARG A 67 14.41 3.23 -6.36
N ARG A 68 14.88 3.30 -5.11
CA ARG A 68 14.37 4.25 -4.12
C ARG A 68 15.05 5.61 -4.33
N LEU A 69 14.26 6.68 -4.36
CA LEU A 69 14.81 8.03 -4.46
C LEU A 69 15.30 8.48 -3.08
N LYS A 70 16.50 9.07 -3.04
CA LYS A 70 17.00 9.71 -1.81
C LYS A 70 16.23 11.00 -1.60
N ARG A 71 15.67 11.18 -0.40
CA ARG A 71 14.93 12.38 0.00
C ARG A 71 15.82 13.27 0.86
N LYS A 72 15.93 14.57 0.53
CA LYS A 72 16.57 15.57 1.39
C LYS A 72 15.61 16.37 2.27
N ARG A 73 14.33 16.54 1.90
CA ARG A 73 13.33 17.31 2.67
C ARG A 73 11.94 16.69 2.64
N TRP A 74 11.20 16.81 3.75
CA TRP A 74 9.77 16.47 3.83
C TRP A 74 8.94 17.62 3.22
N PRO A 75 7.80 17.38 2.54
CA PRO A 75 7.13 16.09 2.30
C PRO A 75 7.49 15.42 0.96
N HIS A 76 8.21 16.10 0.06
CA HIS A 76 8.29 15.72 -1.36
C HIS A 76 9.73 15.55 -1.89
N CYS A 77 9.87 14.65 -2.85
CA CYS A 77 10.98 14.58 -3.77
C CYS A 77 11.01 15.87 -4.61
N THR A 78 12.19 16.47 -4.75
CA THR A 78 12.37 17.59 -5.67
C THR A 78 12.38 17.08 -7.12
N THR A 79 12.02 17.96 -8.05
CA THR A 79 12.17 17.70 -9.50
C THR A 79 13.57 17.21 -9.86
N GLN A 80 14.61 17.77 -9.23
CA GLN A 80 15.99 17.38 -9.47
C GLN A 80 16.31 15.98 -8.94
N GLU A 81 15.79 15.61 -7.76
CA GLU A 81 15.94 14.26 -7.20
C GLU A 81 15.22 13.21 -8.06
N PHE A 82 14.02 13.53 -8.55
CA PHE A 82 13.29 12.68 -9.51
C PHE A 82 14.09 12.48 -10.80
N LEU A 83 14.53 13.57 -11.45
CA LEU A 83 15.28 13.51 -12.71
C LEU A 83 16.61 12.75 -12.56
N SER A 84 17.35 13.03 -11.48
CA SER A 84 18.59 12.31 -11.18
C SER A 84 18.35 10.82 -10.95
N GLY A 85 17.27 10.50 -10.23
CA GLY A 85 16.83 9.13 -10.01
C GLY A 85 16.46 8.41 -11.30
N LEU A 86 15.67 9.07 -12.16
CA LEU A 86 15.24 8.55 -13.45
C LEU A 86 16.42 8.32 -14.40
N HIS A 87 17.32 9.29 -14.54
CA HIS A 87 18.54 9.11 -15.34
C HIS A 87 19.37 7.92 -14.87
N SER A 88 19.56 7.79 -13.54
CA SER A 88 20.31 6.65 -12.99
C SER A 88 19.59 5.33 -13.24
N LEU A 89 18.26 5.29 -13.11
CA LEU A 89 17.45 4.10 -13.38
C LEU A 89 17.55 3.67 -14.85
N LEU A 90 17.44 4.61 -15.78
CA LEU A 90 17.52 4.36 -17.23
C LEU A 90 18.91 3.84 -17.62
N ALA A 91 19.98 4.41 -17.06
CA ALA A 91 21.35 3.96 -17.32
C ALA A 91 21.61 2.49 -16.91
N HIS A 92 20.89 1.98 -15.91
CA HIS A 92 20.95 0.57 -15.53
C HIS A 92 20.09 -0.33 -16.44
N LEU A 93 19.03 0.22 -17.02
CA LEU A 93 18.16 -0.49 -17.95
C LEU A 93 18.84 -0.66 -19.32
N GLU A 94 19.53 0.39 -19.78
CA GLU A 94 20.28 0.41 -21.03
C GLU A 94 21.27 1.58 -21.01
N ALA A 95 22.53 1.32 -21.42
CA ALA A 95 23.65 2.26 -21.26
C ALA A 95 23.44 3.65 -21.88
N ASN A 96 22.54 3.78 -22.86
CA ASN A 96 22.24 5.03 -23.56
C ASN A 96 20.77 5.45 -23.45
N ALA A 97 19.97 4.83 -22.59
CA ALA A 97 18.57 5.21 -22.43
C ALA A 97 18.44 6.60 -21.79
N THR A 98 17.59 7.42 -22.39
CA THR A 98 17.29 8.78 -21.98
C THR A 98 15.79 8.93 -21.67
N ILE A 99 15.39 10.08 -21.15
CA ILE A 99 13.97 10.38 -20.91
C ILE A 99 13.16 10.33 -22.22
N ALA A 100 13.77 10.64 -23.37
CA ALA A 100 13.11 10.57 -24.67
C ALA A 100 12.72 9.14 -25.08
N ASP A 101 13.34 8.13 -24.47
CA ASP A 101 13.03 6.71 -24.70
C ASP A 101 11.88 6.22 -23.79
N VAL A 102 11.46 7.03 -22.81
CA VAL A 102 10.32 6.76 -21.94
C VAL A 102 9.02 7.09 -22.68
N GLN A 103 8.22 6.07 -22.94
CA GLN A 103 6.93 6.24 -23.61
C GLN A 103 5.82 6.65 -22.64
N LEU A 104 5.87 6.10 -21.42
CA LEU A 104 4.79 6.19 -20.45
C LEU A 104 5.35 6.26 -19.03
N ILE A 105 4.88 7.24 -18.27
CA ILE A 105 5.06 7.32 -16.82
C ILE A 105 3.70 7.03 -16.17
N VAL A 106 3.63 5.97 -15.39
CA VAL A 106 2.46 5.65 -14.57
C VAL A 106 2.74 6.07 -13.14
N VAL A 107 2.00 7.07 -12.68
CA VAL A 107 2.11 7.55 -11.31
C VAL A 107 1.07 6.83 -10.48
N SER A 108 1.48 6.14 -9.42
CA SER A 108 0.56 5.72 -8.36
C SER A 108 0.13 6.99 -7.63
N ALA A 109 -1.00 7.54 -8.05
CA ALA A 109 -1.46 8.83 -7.57
C ALA A 109 -2.75 8.60 -6.80
N ASN A 110 -2.65 8.79 -5.49
CA ASN A 110 -3.77 8.74 -4.56
C ASN A 110 -3.76 10.00 -3.67
N ILE A 111 -3.36 11.14 -4.25
CA ILE A 111 -3.16 12.37 -3.49
C ILE A 111 -4.35 13.30 -3.65
N VAL A 112 -4.78 13.88 -2.53
CA VAL A 112 -5.41 15.21 -2.47
C VAL A 112 -4.75 16.12 -3.51
N PRO A 113 -5.51 16.80 -4.40
CA PRO A 113 -4.97 17.60 -5.51
C PRO A 113 -3.83 18.56 -5.14
N SER A 114 -3.75 18.98 -3.87
CA SER A 114 -2.69 19.83 -3.35
C SER A 114 -1.27 19.24 -3.38
N HIS A 115 -1.05 17.92 -3.35
CA HIS A 115 0.33 17.38 -3.35
C HIS A 115 0.84 16.86 -4.70
N LEU A 116 -0.05 16.55 -5.66
CA LEU A 116 0.35 16.31 -7.07
C LEU A 116 0.52 17.61 -7.87
N GLY A 117 -0.01 18.72 -7.35
CA GLY A 117 -0.04 20.02 -8.04
C GLY A 117 1.32 20.53 -8.49
N HIS A 118 2.42 20.07 -7.88
CA HIS A 118 3.77 20.44 -8.29
C HIS A 118 4.43 19.48 -9.30
N GLN A 119 4.13 18.17 -9.22
CA GLN A 119 4.87 17.18 -10.02
C GLN A 119 4.16 16.74 -11.29
N VAL A 120 2.83 16.59 -11.31
CA VAL A 120 2.12 16.17 -12.53
C VAL A 120 2.33 17.17 -13.68
N PRO A 121 2.20 18.50 -13.47
CA PRO A 121 2.49 19.46 -14.54
C PRO A 121 3.92 19.33 -15.06
N PHE A 122 4.90 19.15 -14.16
CA PHE A 122 6.29 18.91 -14.54
C PHE A 122 6.46 17.61 -15.34
N LEU A 123 5.89 16.48 -14.90
CA LEU A 123 5.97 15.20 -15.60
C LEU A 123 5.38 15.29 -17.00
N GLN A 124 4.28 16.06 -17.17
CA GLN A 124 3.69 16.32 -18.48
C GLN A 124 4.61 17.13 -19.39
N THR A 125 5.48 18.00 -18.86
CA THR A 125 6.46 18.74 -19.67
C THR A 125 7.58 17.88 -20.23
N LEU A 126 7.79 16.68 -19.69
CA LEU A 126 8.91 15.82 -20.12
C LEU A 126 8.72 15.23 -21.51
N GLY A 127 7.48 15.21 -22.05
CA GLY A 127 7.17 14.58 -23.34
C GLY A 127 6.60 13.16 -23.31
N PRO A 128 6.78 12.32 -22.25
CA PRO A 128 6.04 11.08 -22.09
C PRO A 128 4.56 11.29 -21.84
N HIS A 129 3.77 10.26 -22.16
CA HIS A 129 2.41 10.18 -21.66
C HIS A 129 2.44 9.92 -20.15
N VAL A 130 1.60 10.61 -19.39
CA VAL A 130 1.46 10.41 -17.94
C VAL A 130 0.09 9.81 -17.66
N VAL A 131 0.07 8.60 -17.09
CA VAL A 131 -1.16 7.95 -16.61
C VAL A 131 -1.16 7.98 -15.10
N ILE A 132 -2.31 8.31 -14.53
CA ILE A 132 -2.54 8.28 -13.08
C ILE A 132 -3.25 6.96 -12.75
N SER A 133 -2.53 6.06 -12.07
CA SER A 133 -3.12 4.84 -11.53
C SER A 133 -3.72 5.12 -10.16
N THR A 134 -4.96 4.67 -9.96
CA THR A 134 -5.72 4.85 -8.72
C THR A 134 -5.81 3.55 -7.90
N GLY A 135 -5.88 3.68 -6.58
CA GLY A 135 -6.13 2.58 -5.63
C GLY A 135 -4.88 2.00 -4.98
N HIS A 136 -4.50 2.53 -3.81
CA HIS A 136 -3.27 2.20 -3.08
C HIS A 136 -3.15 0.69 -2.79
N HIS A 137 -4.21 0.12 -2.20
CA HIS A 137 -4.24 -1.31 -1.87
C HIS A 137 -4.28 -2.20 -3.11
N ARG A 138 -4.90 -1.72 -4.19
CA ARG A 138 -4.92 -2.44 -5.47
C ARG A 138 -3.52 -2.58 -6.04
N LEU A 139 -2.68 -1.54 -5.94
CA LEU A 139 -1.31 -1.58 -6.44
C LEU A 139 -0.42 -2.50 -5.61
N HIS A 140 -0.57 -2.51 -4.29
CA HIS A 140 0.03 -3.53 -3.42
C HIS A 140 -0.40 -4.94 -3.85
N ALA A 141 -1.70 -5.15 -4.08
CA ALA A 141 -2.22 -6.45 -4.47
C ALA A 141 -1.68 -6.91 -5.84
N LEU A 142 -1.58 -6.02 -6.82
CA LEU A 142 -0.98 -6.30 -8.13
C LEU A 142 0.47 -6.73 -7.97
N TYR A 143 1.25 -5.98 -7.19
CA TYR A 143 2.65 -6.30 -6.96
C TYR A 143 2.82 -7.66 -6.27
N GLY A 144 2.08 -7.88 -5.18
CA GLY A 144 2.10 -9.15 -4.46
C GLY A 144 1.73 -10.33 -5.35
N PHE A 145 0.66 -10.22 -6.15
CA PHE A 145 0.21 -11.30 -7.01
C PHE A 145 1.19 -11.61 -8.13
N HIS A 146 1.64 -10.61 -8.88
CA HIS A 146 2.52 -10.82 -10.04
C HIS A 146 3.93 -11.29 -9.68
N THR A 147 4.36 -11.09 -8.43
CA THR A 147 5.60 -11.67 -7.92
C THR A 147 5.43 -13.08 -7.36
N SER A 148 4.20 -13.50 -7.07
CA SER A 148 3.90 -14.80 -6.50
C SER A 148 4.05 -15.93 -7.52
N PRO A 149 4.29 -17.18 -7.07
CA PRO A 149 4.28 -18.34 -7.96
C PRO A 149 2.87 -18.82 -8.31
N PHE A 150 1.82 -18.15 -7.80
CA PHE A 150 0.44 -18.63 -7.90
C PHE A 150 -0.26 -18.11 -9.17
N LYS A 151 -1.02 -18.97 -9.82
CA LYS A 151 -1.93 -18.61 -10.93
C LYS A 151 -3.28 -18.08 -10.43
N ALA A 152 -3.66 -18.47 -9.22
CA ALA A 152 -4.81 -17.97 -8.49
C ALA A 152 -4.49 -17.88 -7.00
N ALA A 153 -4.75 -16.74 -6.36
CA ALA A 153 -4.42 -16.52 -4.95
C ALA A 153 -5.45 -15.63 -4.26
N VAL A 154 -5.58 -15.83 -2.94
CA VAL A 154 -6.11 -14.77 -2.06
C VAL A 154 -4.99 -13.78 -1.82
N VAL A 155 -5.24 -12.49 -2.02
CA VAL A 155 -4.27 -11.42 -1.76
C VAL A 155 -4.76 -10.57 -0.61
N LEU A 156 -4.09 -10.68 0.52
CA LEU A 156 -4.31 -9.85 1.70
C LEU A 156 -3.34 -8.67 1.67
N VAL A 157 -3.89 -7.46 1.63
CA VAL A 157 -3.11 -6.23 1.74
C VAL A 157 -3.39 -5.62 3.10
N ILE A 158 -2.35 -5.50 3.94
CA ILE A 158 -2.42 -4.85 5.24
C ILE A 158 -1.38 -3.73 5.26
N ASP A 159 -1.85 -2.50 5.37
CA ASP A 159 -1.00 -1.32 5.35
C ASP A 159 -1.49 -0.24 6.30
N GLY A 160 -0.63 0.73 6.62
CA GLY A 160 -0.93 1.84 7.52
C GLY A 160 -2.23 2.56 7.17
N MET A 161 -2.38 2.98 5.91
CA MET A 161 -3.63 3.47 5.31
C MET A 161 -3.50 3.58 3.79
N GLY A 162 -4.47 3.03 3.05
CA GLY A 162 -4.70 3.39 1.65
C GLY A 162 -5.39 4.76 1.54
N GLN A 163 -4.82 5.71 0.77
CA GLN A 163 -5.20 7.12 0.95
C GLN A 163 -6.62 7.52 0.48
N ILE A 164 -7.17 6.87 -0.56
CA ILE A 164 -8.53 7.17 -1.09
C ILE A 164 -9.54 6.17 -0.55
N ASP A 165 -9.10 4.92 -0.43
CA ASP A 165 -9.93 3.82 -0.04
C ASP A 165 -10.12 3.79 1.49
N PHE A 166 -9.29 4.54 2.25
CA PHE A 166 -9.21 4.62 3.73
C PHE A 166 -9.14 3.25 4.43
N HIS A 167 -8.86 2.20 3.66
CA HIS A 167 -8.71 0.85 4.17
C HIS A 167 -7.32 0.68 4.75
N THR A 168 -7.22 -0.06 5.84
CA THR A 168 -5.95 -0.55 6.38
C THR A 168 -5.79 -2.05 6.12
N LEU A 169 -6.87 -2.70 5.67
CA LEU A 169 -6.90 -4.11 5.30
C LEU A 169 -7.88 -4.31 4.14
N THR A 170 -7.42 -4.96 3.07
CA THR A 170 -8.27 -5.40 1.95
C THR A 170 -7.90 -6.80 1.54
N ILE A 171 -8.89 -7.57 1.10
CA ILE A 171 -8.72 -8.93 0.60
C ILE A 171 -9.21 -8.99 -0.85
N TRP A 172 -8.38 -9.57 -1.70
CA TRP A 172 -8.64 -9.69 -3.13
C TRP A 172 -8.55 -11.16 -3.55
N ILE A 173 -9.27 -11.52 -4.60
CA ILE A 173 -9.05 -12.74 -5.36
C ILE A 173 -8.31 -12.35 -6.63
N ALA A 174 -7.14 -12.93 -6.81
CA ALA A 174 -6.28 -12.66 -7.94
C ALA A 174 -6.22 -13.88 -8.86
N THR A 175 -6.41 -13.66 -10.16
CA THR A 175 -6.30 -14.69 -11.20
C THR A 175 -5.68 -14.10 -12.46
N ALA A 176 -5.48 -14.92 -13.50
CA ALA A 176 -5.11 -14.44 -14.83
C ALA A 176 -6.09 -13.38 -15.42
N LYS A 177 -7.34 -13.32 -14.92
CA LYS A 177 -8.33 -12.32 -15.34
C LYS A 177 -8.16 -10.96 -14.64
N GLY A 178 -7.28 -10.89 -13.63
CA GLY A 178 -7.04 -9.69 -12.84
C GLY A 178 -7.41 -9.86 -11.37
N LEU A 179 -7.61 -8.73 -10.70
CA LEU A 179 -7.94 -8.63 -9.27
C LEU A 179 -9.41 -8.29 -9.06
N GLU A 180 -10.07 -9.03 -8.18
CA GLU A 180 -11.41 -8.75 -7.66
C GLU A 180 -11.33 -8.51 -6.16
N ARG A 181 -11.84 -7.38 -5.67
CA ARG A 181 -11.86 -7.11 -4.22
C ARG A 181 -13.06 -7.82 -3.60
N VAL A 182 -12.81 -8.75 -2.69
CA VAL A 182 -13.85 -9.55 -2.02
C VAL A 182 -14.14 -9.08 -0.59
N SER A 183 -13.19 -8.38 0.03
CA SER A 183 -13.42 -7.74 1.32
C SER A 183 -12.56 -6.49 1.47
N ALA A 184 -13.09 -5.51 2.19
CA ALA A 184 -12.35 -4.37 2.69
C ALA A 184 -12.79 -4.17 4.14
N CYS A 185 -11.83 -4.18 5.07
CA CYS A 185 -12.14 -3.89 6.46
C CYS A 185 -12.04 -2.39 6.67
N ASN A 186 -13.19 -1.71 6.67
CA ASN A 186 -13.29 -0.28 7.02
C ASN A 186 -13.25 -0.05 8.53
N HIS A 187 -13.37 -1.12 9.31
CA HIS A 187 -13.71 -1.06 10.72
C HIS A 187 -12.54 -1.46 11.62
N CYS A 188 -11.48 -2.07 11.09
CA CYS A 188 -10.34 -2.58 11.85
C CYS A 188 -9.03 -1.95 11.35
N HIS A 189 -8.50 -0.97 12.08
CA HIS A 189 -7.30 -0.20 11.70
C HIS A 189 -5.97 -0.92 11.99
N VAL A 190 -5.87 -2.19 11.60
CA VAL A 190 -4.70 -3.06 11.87
C VAL A 190 -3.38 -2.38 11.47
N GLY A 191 -3.37 -1.65 10.36
CA GLY A 191 -2.22 -0.86 9.92
C GLY A 191 -1.80 0.26 10.87
N SER A 192 -2.76 1.06 11.34
CA SER A 192 -2.51 2.12 12.31
C SER A 192 -1.99 1.55 13.62
N TRP A 193 -2.59 0.46 14.09
CA TRP A 193 -2.12 -0.23 15.30
C TRP A 193 -0.69 -0.76 15.14
N PHE A 194 -0.37 -1.39 14.01
CA PHE A 194 0.98 -1.84 13.71
C PHE A 194 2.00 -0.68 13.65
N TYR A 195 1.64 0.44 13.02
CA TYR A 195 2.49 1.62 12.98
C TYR A 195 2.79 2.16 14.39
N HIS A 196 1.76 2.28 15.22
CA HIS A 196 1.93 2.71 16.61
C HIS A 196 2.79 1.74 17.42
N MET A 197 2.65 0.42 17.24
CA MET A 197 3.52 -0.55 17.89
C MET A 197 4.99 -0.33 17.62
N GLN A 198 5.34 -0.07 16.36
CA GLN A 198 6.72 0.23 15.97
C GLN A 198 7.22 1.52 16.64
N MET A 199 6.37 2.54 16.71
CA MET A 199 6.74 3.84 17.29
C MET A 199 6.81 3.85 18.82
N HIS A 200 6.04 2.99 19.51
CA HIS A 200 5.96 2.94 20.98
C HIS A 200 7.13 2.19 21.65
N GLY A 201 8.13 1.72 20.90
CA GLY A 201 9.35 1.09 21.43
C GLY A 201 10.60 1.98 21.38
N ASN A 202 10.75 2.77 20.31
CA ASN A 202 11.78 3.78 20.08
C ASN A 202 11.49 4.42 18.70
N PRO A 203 11.36 5.75 18.54
CA PRO A 203 11.05 6.37 17.24
C PRO A 203 12.11 6.15 16.15
N THR A 204 13.26 5.54 16.48
CA THR A 204 14.32 5.20 15.53
C THR A 204 14.32 3.73 15.07
N ILE A 205 13.44 2.88 15.61
CA ILE A 205 13.43 1.44 15.31
C ILE A 205 12.21 1.10 14.45
N GLN A 206 12.43 1.04 13.13
CA GLN A 206 11.55 0.36 12.17
C GLN A 206 11.84 -1.14 12.09
N GLU A 207 12.52 -1.71 13.09
CA GLU A 207 12.71 -3.15 13.22
C GLU A 207 11.55 -3.72 14.03
N VAL A 208 11.02 -4.87 13.59
CA VAL A 208 10.15 -5.67 14.46
C VAL A 208 10.96 -5.96 15.71
N ASP A 209 10.44 -5.63 16.88
CA ASP A 209 11.09 -6.02 18.13
C ASP A 209 11.07 -7.56 18.22
N GLU A 210 12.13 -8.18 17.70
CA GLU A 210 12.27 -9.64 17.60
C GLU A 210 12.22 -10.29 19.00
N SER A 211 12.50 -9.53 20.06
CA SER A 211 12.38 -9.99 21.44
C SER A 211 10.95 -10.34 21.84
N ALA A 212 9.93 -9.78 21.16
CA ALA A 212 8.53 -10.09 21.45
C ALA A 212 8.07 -11.43 20.83
N VAL A 213 8.78 -11.95 19.83
CA VAL A 213 8.31 -13.09 19.01
C VAL A 213 8.45 -14.43 19.72
N PHE A 214 9.35 -14.52 20.71
CA PHE A 214 9.67 -15.76 21.42
C PHE A 214 8.93 -15.94 22.74
N HIS A 215 8.08 -14.97 23.13
CA HIS A 215 7.35 -15.02 24.40
C HIS A 215 5.91 -15.45 24.19
N ALA A 216 5.40 -16.27 25.11
CA ALA A 216 3.97 -16.57 25.17
C ALA A 216 3.19 -15.26 25.40
N PRO A 217 2.11 -15.02 24.64
CA PRO A 217 1.32 -13.80 24.80
C PRO A 217 0.62 -13.78 26.16
N ASP A 218 0.67 -12.64 26.85
CA ASP A 218 -0.22 -12.37 27.98
C ASP A 218 -1.68 -12.42 27.48
N GLY A 219 -2.40 -13.48 27.84
CA GLY A 219 -3.76 -13.73 27.34
C GLY A 219 -4.77 -12.65 27.74
N ALA A 220 -4.63 -12.06 28.94
CA ALA A 220 -5.52 -10.99 29.39
C ALA A 220 -5.25 -9.71 28.60
N TYR A 221 -3.98 -9.38 28.38
CA TYR A 221 -3.60 -8.25 27.54
C TYR A 221 -4.02 -8.47 26.07
N MET A 222 -3.86 -9.68 25.54
CA MET A 222 -4.25 -10.04 24.17
C MET A 222 -5.75 -9.83 23.97
N ALA A 223 -6.59 -10.32 24.88
CA ALA A 223 -8.04 -10.13 24.81
C ALA A 223 -8.42 -8.65 24.85
N LYS A 224 -7.80 -7.88 25.76
CA LYS A 224 -7.99 -6.42 25.86
C LYS A 224 -7.58 -5.69 24.58
N ALA A 225 -6.42 -6.03 24.01
CA ALA A 225 -5.91 -5.45 22.77
C ALA A 225 -6.79 -5.82 21.57
N LYS A 226 -7.21 -7.09 21.45
CA LYS A 226 -8.10 -7.54 20.38
C LYS A 226 -9.41 -6.76 20.42
N ASN A 227 -10.01 -6.64 21.62
CA ASN A 227 -11.22 -5.85 21.81
C ASN A 227 -11.01 -4.39 21.39
N ALA A 228 -9.91 -3.74 21.79
CA ALA A 228 -9.63 -2.35 21.41
C ALA A 228 -9.48 -2.17 19.88
N ILE A 229 -8.79 -3.10 19.20
CA ILE A 229 -8.65 -3.09 17.73
C ILE A 229 -10.00 -3.26 17.04
N THR A 230 -10.91 -4.04 17.64
CA THR A 230 -12.26 -4.29 17.09
C THR A 230 -13.31 -3.26 17.53
N GLU A 231 -13.28 -2.69 18.72
CA GLU A 231 -14.34 -1.77 19.19
C GLU A 231 -14.40 -0.47 18.38
N ASP A 232 -13.33 -0.16 17.64
CA ASP A 232 -13.28 0.93 16.65
C ASP A 232 -14.31 0.80 15.51
N HIS A 233 -15.09 -0.30 15.43
CA HIS A 233 -16.07 -0.58 14.38
C HIS A 233 -17.29 0.38 14.28
N LYS A 234 -17.67 1.12 15.33
CA LYS A 234 -19.05 1.71 15.39
C LYS A 234 -19.23 3.12 14.85
N THR A 235 -18.18 3.85 14.47
CA THR A 235 -18.27 5.30 14.19
C THR A 235 -17.52 5.79 12.96
N ILE A 236 -17.16 4.88 12.05
CA ILE A 236 -16.15 5.16 11.04
C ILE A 236 -16.76 5.30 9.64
N THR A 237 -16.97 6.56 9.22
CA THR A 237 -17.28 6.94 7.84
C THR A 237 -15.99 6.95 7.01
N GLU A 238 -16.08 6.70 5.70
CA GLU A 238 -14.97 6.68 4.72
C GLU A 238 -14.34 8.08 4.53
N ASP A 239 -13.81 8.69 5.58
CA ASP A 239 -13.17 10.00 5.56
C ASP A 239 -11.85 10.05 6.35
N HIS A 240 -11.00 11.01 5.98
CA HIS A 240 -9.68 11.22 6.59
C HIS A 240 -9.75 11.53 8.09
N LYS A 241 -10.84 12.17 8.57
CA LYS A 241 -11.00 12.50 10.00
C LYS A 241 -11.14 11.23 10.84
N THR A 242 -11.62 10.18 10.23
CA THR A 242 -11.86 8.92 10.88
C THR A 242 -10.59 8.10 11.07
N TRP A 243 -9.67 8.13 10.10
CA TRP A 243 -8.33 7.58 10.29
C TRP A 243 -7.57 8.30 11.41
N SER A 244 -7.59 9.64 11.45
CA SER A 244 -6.93 10.40 12.53
C SER A 244 -7.47 10.01 13.91
N ARG A 245 -8.78 9.74 14.03
CA ARG A 245 -9.39 9.24 15.27
C ARG A 245 -8.91 7.83 15.64
N ALA A 246 -8.78 6.93 14.65
CA ALA A 246 -8.28 5.58 14.90
C ALA A 246 -6.81 5.56 15.34
N VAL A 247 -5.97 6.39 14.70
CA VAL A 247 -4.58 6.63 15.09
C VAL A 247 -4.51 7.18 16.52
N GLU A 248 -5.30 8.22 16.83
CA GLU A 248 -5.35 8.79 18.18
C GLU A 248 -5.78 7.77 19.24
N ARG A 249 -6.78 6.92 18.94
CA ARG A 249 -7.26 5.88 19.84
C ARG A 249 -6.21 4.79 20.07
N ALA A 250 -5.55 4.31 19.02
CA ALA A 250 -4.45 3.35 19.15
C ALA A 250 -3.33 3.92 20.03
N GLY A 251 -2.92 5.17 19.76
CA GLY A 251 -1.93 5.87 20.59
C GLY A 251 -2.37 6.02 22.06
N ARG A 252 -3.64 6.40 22.30
CA ARG A 252 -4.21 6.51 23.65
C ARG A 252 -4.22 5.17 24.37
N PHE A 253 -4.68 4.11 23.73
CA PHE A 253 -4.69 2.76 24.31
C PHE A 253 -3.28 2.34 24.74
N LEU A 254 -2.29 2.53 23.88
CA LEU A 254 -0.91 2.15 24.17
C LEU A 254 -0.28 3.05 25.23
N SER A 255 -0.70 4.32 25.34
CA SER A 255 -0.30 5.19 26.44
C SER A 255 -0.89 4.76 27.78
N GLU A 256 -2.16 4.35 27.81
CA GLU A 256 -2.85 3.91 29.04
C GLU A 256 -2.49 2.47 29.42
N ASN A 257 -2.09 1.66 28.44
CA ASN A 257 -1.79 0.23 28.57
C ASN A 257 -0.46 -0.10 27.91
N PRO A 258 0.66 0.49 28.36
CA PRO A 258 1.93 0.34 27.68
C PRO A 258 2.39 -1.12 27.68
N PRO A 259 2.82 -1.67 26.52
CA PRO A 259 3.32 -3.04 26.41
C PRO A 259 4.76 -3.14 26.93
N ASN A 260 4.94 -2.88 28.24
CA ASN A 260 6.24 -2.78 28.91
C ASN A 260 6.90 -4.13 29.19
N SER A 261 6.33 -5.25 28.73
CA SER A 261 6.95 -6.58 28.84
C SER A 261 6.92 -7.30 27.49
N PRO A 262 7.86 -8.23 27.22
CA PRO A 262 7.85 -9.04 26.01
C PRO A 262 6.53 -9.79 25.79
N GLU A 263 5.89 -10.30 26.85
CA GLU A 263 4.60 -11.02 26.79
C GLU A 263 3.45 -10.11 26.34
N LYS A 264 3.45 -8.85 26.78
CA LYS A 264 2.45 -7.86 26.35
C LYS A 264 2.68 -7.39 24.92
N LYS A 265 3.94 -7.26 24.49
CA LYS A 265 4.28 -7.00 23.09
C LYS A 265 3.84 -8.17 22.19
N SER A 266 4.15 -9.40 22.60
CA SER A 266 3.68 -10.63 21.94
C SER A 266 2.15 -10.69 21.84
N ALA A 267 1.46 -10.39 22.95
CA ALA A 267 0.00 -10.32 23.00
C ALA A 267 -0.61 -9.31 22.02
N LEU A 268 0.05 -8.18 21.79
CA LEU A 268 -0.39 -7.18 20.82
C LEU A 268 -0.21 -7.66 19.36
N HIS A 269 0.92 -8.30 19.05
CA HIS A 269 1.11 -8.97 17.74
C HIS A 269 0.08 -10.08 17.52
N ALA A 270 -0.19 -10.89 18.54
CA ALA A 270 -1.18 -11.96 18.48
C ALA A 270 -2.61 -11.42 18.30
N ALA A 271 -2.95 -10.30 18.96
CA ALA A 271 -4.24 -9.63 18.79
C ALA A 271 -4.46 -9.13 17.35
N LEU A 272 -3.47 -8.44 16.76
CA LEU A 272 -3.53 -8.00 15.36
C LEU A 272 -3.70 -9.17 14.39
N THR A 273 -2.93 -10.23 14.63
CA THR A 273 -2.97 -11.45 13.81
C THR A 273 -4.33 -12.12 13.90
N ALA A 274 -4.92 -12.20 15.09
CA ALA A 274 -6.26 -12.76 15.28
C ALA A 274 -7.32 -11.97 14.51
N VAL A 275 -7.26 -10.64 14.54
CA VAL A 275 -8.18 -9.78 13.75
C VAL A 275 -8.03 -10.03 12.25
N CYS A 276 -6.81 -10.19 11.75
CA CYS A 276 -6.59 -10.51 10.34
C CYS A 276 -7.15 -11.90 9.97
N LEU A 277 -6.93 -12.91 10.82
CA LEU A 277 -7.45 -14.26 10.61
C LEU A 277 -8.97 -14.29 10.60
N ASP A 278 -9.64 -13.55 11.49
CA ASP A 278 -11.10 -13.46 11.53
C ASP A 278 -11.68 -12.96 10.19
N GLN A 279 -10.96 -12.08 9.48
CA GLN A 279 -11.35 -11.59 8.14
C GLN A 279 -10.95 -12.56 7.02
N LEU A 280 -9.80 -13.23 7.17
CA LEU A 280 -9.19 -14.01 6.10
C LEU A 280 -9.76 -15.43 5.98
N ILE A 281 -10.03 -16.11 7.10
CA ILE A 281 -10.47 -17.50 7.11
C ILE A 281 -11.74 -17.71 6.28
N PRO A 282 -12.82 -16.89 6.43
CA PRO A 282 -14.03 -17.06 5.62
C PRO A 282 -13.78 -16.90 4.11
N VAL A 283 -12.89 -15.97 3.73
CA VAL A 283 -12.53 -15.75 2.32
C VAL A 283 -11.76 -16.94 1.77
N VAL A 284 -10.78 -17.46 2.51
CA VAL A 284 -10.01 -18.65 2.10
C VAL A 284 -10.92 -19.86 1.94
N GLN A 285 -11.83 -20.09 2.90
CA GLN A 285 -12.76 -21.22 2.87
C GLN A 285 -13.76 -21.14 1.71
N SER A 286 -14.18 -19.93 1.31
CA SER A 286 -15.09 -19.74 0.17
C SER A 286 -14.40 -19.85 -1.20
N HIS A 287 -13.07 -19.89 -1.24
CA HIS A 287 -12.29 -19.94 -2.48
C HIS A 287 -11.30 -21.14 -2.49
N PRO A 288 -11.79 -22.38 -2.40
CA PRO A 288 -10.93 -23.58 -2.27
C PRO A 288 -10.02 -23.84 -3.48
N THR A 289 -10.25 -23.16 -4.61
CA THR A 289 -9.45 -23.29 -5.83
C THR A 289 -8.20 -22.40 -5.86
N VAL A 290 -8.03 -21.51 -4.88
CA VAL A 290 -6.81 -20.69 -4.78
C VAL A 290 -5.61 -21.56 -4.40
N GLN A 291 -4.45 -21.22 -4.92
CA GLN A 291 -3.23 -22.00 -4.77
C GLN A 291 -2.38 -21.55 -3.58
N GLY A 292 -2.68 -20.38 -3.02
CA GLY A 292 -1.96 -19.82 -1.88
C GLY A 292 -2.51 -18.46 -1.45
N LEU A 293 -1.89 -17.96 -0.39
CA LEU A 293 -2.11 -16.64 0.18
C LEU A 293 -0.93 -15.73 -0.19
N VAL A 294 -1.22 -14.57 -0.76
CA VAL A 294 -0.26 -13.49 -0.94
C VAL A 294 -0.51 -12.44 0.14
N VAL A 295 0.54 -11.99 0.82
CA VAL A 295 0.45 -10.89 1.79
C VAL A 295 1.33 -9.72 1.38
N SER A 296 0.74 -8.53 1.20
CA SER A 296 1.44 -7.28 0.84
C SER A 296 0.97 -6.13 1.74
N GLY A 297 1.56 -4.94 1.56
CA GLY A 297 1.41 -3.79 2.44
C GLY A 297 2.52 -3.77 3.49
N GLY A 298 2.80 -2.60 4.09
CA GLY A 298 3.92 -2.45 5.02
C GLY A 298 3.87 -3.39 6.24
N VAL A 299 2.67 -3.81 6.65
CA VAL A 299 2.47 -4.74 7.78
C VAL A 299 2.88 -6.17 7.42
N ALA A 300 3.04 -6.52 6.15
CA ALA A 300 3.55 -7.85 5.76
C ALA A 300 5.01 -8.10 6.21
N ASN A 301 5.72 -7.05 6.64
CA ASN A 301 7.02 -7.17 7.30
C ASN A 301 6.93 -7.72 8.74
N ASN A 302 5.73 -7.88 9.29
CA ASN A 302 5.49 -8.52 10.58
C ASN A 302 5.70 -10.05 10.48
N THR A 303 6.94 -10.50 10.70
CA THR A 303 7.32 -11.92 10.65
C THR A 303 6.48 -12.83 11.57
N PRO A 304 6.13 -12.43 12.82
CA PRO A 304 5.23 -13.22 13.68
C PRO A 304 3.86 -13.50 13.05
N LEU A 305 3.28 -12.48 12.41
CA LEU A 305 2.00 -12.58 11.73
C LEU A 305 2.10 -13.54 10.53
N MET A 306 3.20 -13.49 9.77
CA MET A 306 3.46 -14.45 8.66
C MET A 306 3.59 -15.89 9.17
N GLY A 307 4.32 -16.11 10.27
CA GLY A 307 4.49 -17.43 10.87
C GLY A 307 3.17 -18.02 11.35
N THR A 308 2.34 -17.20 12.00
CA THR A 308 1.02 -17.63 12.47
C THR A 308 0.09 -17.97 11.31
N PHE A 309 0.09 -17.17 10.22
CA PHE A 309 -0.67 -17.51 9.03
C PHE A 309 -0.25 -18.86 8.46
N SER A 310 1.05 -19.14 8.38
CA SER A 310 1.57 -20.40 7.84
C SER A 310 1.11 -21.61 8.65
N GLN A 311 1.02 -21.45 9.98
CA GLN A 311 0.54 -22.51 10.88
C GLN A 311 -0.99 -22.69 10.86
N LYS A 312 -1.74 -21.59 10.77
CA LYS A 312 -3.21 -21.57 10.89
C LYS A 312 -3.92 -21.82 9.57
N LEU A 313 -3.31 -21.42 8.46
CA LEU A 313 -3.87 -21.52 7.13
C LEU A 313 -3.15 -22.65 6.43
N ASN A 314 -3.89 -23.68 6.03
CA ASN A 314 -3.35 -24.79 5.26
C ASN A 314 -3.14 -24.38 3.78
N LEU A 315 -2.36 -23.31 3.56
CA LEU A 315 -2.07 -22.72 2.26
C LEU A 315 -0.61 -22.26 2.19
N PRO A 316 0.08 -22.46 1.06
CA PRO A 316 1.35 -21.80 0.80
C PRO A 316 1.21 -20.27 0.89
N ILE A 317 2.17 -19.63 1.54
CA ILE A 317 2.19 -18.17 1.72
C ILE A 317 3.29 -17.54 0.88
N TRP A 318 2.94 -16.46 0.17
CA TRP A 318 3.87 -15.62 -0.56
C TRP A 318 3.88 -14.21 0.03
N ARG A 319 5.08 -13.73 0.35
CA ARG A 319 5.32 -12.32 0.70
C ARG A 319 6.35 -11.77 -0.29
N PRO A 320 6.05 -10.69 -1.02
CA PRO A 320 7.01 -10.14 -1.97
C PRO A 320 8.20 -9.49 -1.23
N SER A 321 9.32 -9.29 -1.93
CA SER A 321 10.55 -8.75 -1.34
C SER A 321 10.43 -7.31 -0.84
N LEU A 322 9.54 -6.52 -1.43
CA LEU A 322 9.28 -5.12 -1.07
C LEU A 322 7.78 -4.89 -0.81
N PRO A 323 7.21 -5.44 0.27
CA PRO A 323 5.76 -5.46 0.44
C PRO A 323 5.15 -4.10 0.79
N GLY A 324 5.93 -3.15 1.31
CA GLY A 324 5.47 -1.78 1.63
C GLY A 324 5.39 -0.84 0.43
N ASP A 325 5.41 0.48 0.63
CA ASP A 325 5.11 1.51 -0.40
C ASP A 325 5.97 1.44 -1.67
N ALA A 326 7.14 0.80 -1.60
CA ALA A 326 7.95 0.49 -2.79
C ALA A 326 7.18 -0.34 -3.83
N SER A 327 6.26 -1.20 -3.38
CA SER A 327 5.36 -2.00 -4.22
C SER A 327 4.49 -1.12 -5.13
N LEU A 328 4.16 0.11 -4.71
CA LEU A 328 3.19 0.95 -5.38
C LEU A 328 3.70 1.41 -6.74
N ALA A 329 5.01 1.65 -6.85
CA ALA A 329 5.65 1.95 -8.14
C ALA A 329 5.59 0.74 -9.10
N PHE A 330 5.79 -0.48 -8.60
CA PHE A 330 5.60 -1.70 -9.40
C PHE A 330 4.14 -1.91 -9.77
N GLY A 331 3.23 -1.77 -8.83
CA GLY A 331 1.79 -1.88 -9.05
C GLY A 331 1.30 -0.85 -10.07
N ALA A 332 1.82 0.38 -10.05
CA ALA A 332 1.53 1.39 -11.08
C ALA A 332 1.99 0.89 -12.45
N LEU A 333 3.23 0.41 -12.58
CA LEU A 333 3.74 -0.13 -13.83
C LEU A 333 2.91 -1.32 -14.34
N TRP A 334 2.58 -2.27 -13.46
CA TRP A 334 1.83 -3.47 -13.80
C TRP A 334 0.33 -3.23 -13.95
N SER A 335 -0.19 -2.08 -13.54
CA SER A 335 -1.58 -1.69 -13.85
C SER A 335 -1.81 -1.46 -15.34
N VAL A 336 -0.76 -1.09 -16.09
CA VAL A 336 -0.81 -0.86 -17.54
C VAL A 336 -0.09 -1.94 -18.34
N LYS A 337 0.98 -2.54 -17.78
CA LYS A 337 1.76 -3.59 -18.42
C LYS A 337 2.06 -4.71 -17.41
N PRO A 338 1.08 -5.57 -17.10
CA PRO A 338 1.30 -6.76 -16.28
C PRO A 338 2.41 -7.64 -16.89
N PRO A 339 3.26 -8.28 -16.06
CA PRO A 339 4.28 -9.16 -16.58
C PRO A 339 3.66 -10.49 -17.05
N LEU A 340 4.17 -11.05 -18.15
CA LEU A 340 3.70 -12.32 -18.71
C LEU A 340 4.20 -13.54 -17.93
N ALA A 341 5.33 -13.39 -17.26
CA ALA A 341 5.95 -14.39 -16.40
C ALA A 341 6.43 -13.72 -15.11
N ARG A 342 6.78 -14.52 -14.09
CA ARG A 342 7.32 -13.99 -12.84
C ARG A 342 8.59 -13.17 -13.12
N PRO A 343 8.63 -11.87 -12.78
CA PRO A 343 9.72 -11.00 -13.18
C PRO A 343 10.96 -11.21 -12.30
N VAL A 344 12.14 -11.03 -12.91
CA VAL A 344 13.41 -10.86 -12.19
C VAL A 344 13.67 -9.37 -12.02
N VAL A 345 13.69 -8.90 -10.78
CA VAL A 345 13.87 -7.48 -10.45
C VAL A 345 15.33 -7.18 -10.14
N GLN A 346 15.90 -6.22 -10.85
CA GLN A 346 17.24 -5.69 -10.59
C GLN A 346 17.15 -4.48 -9.65
N PHE A 347 17.84 -4.56 -8.52
CA PHE A 347 17.88 -3.49 -7.52
C PHE A 347 19.15 -2.64 -7.73
N THR A 348 18.98 -1.36 -8.08
CA THR A 348 20.11 -0.45 -8.39
C THR A 348 20.62 0.34 -7.19
N ALA A 349 20.01 0.11 -6.03
CA ALA A 349 20.42 0.66 -4.75
C ALA A 349 20.07 -0.35 -3.66
N THR A 350 20.82 -0.35 -2.56
CA THR A 350 20.57 -1.21 -1.40
C THR A 350 19.12 -0.98 -0.93
N PRO A 351 18.28 -2.02 -0.89
CA PRO A 351 16.99 -1.91 -0.23
C PRO A 351 17.28 -1.70 1.26
N LEU A 352 17.15 -0.45 1.72
CA LEU A 352 17.41 -0.03 3.10
C LEU A 352 16.54 -0.74 4.16
N PHE A 353 15.62 -1.62 3.75
CA PHE A 353 14.64 -2.28 4.61
C PHE A 353 14.51 -3.79 4.40
N VAL A 354 15.56 -4.45 3.91
CA VAL A 354 15.65 -5.91 4.08
C VAL A 354 16.70 -6.16 5.15
N PRO A 355 16.31 -6.36 6.43
CA PRO A 355 17.19 -6.97 7.41
C PRO A 355 17.94 -8.14 6.74
N PRO A 356 19.27 -8.26 6.88
CA PRO A 356 20.06 -9.30 6.22
C PRO A 356 19.51 -10.72 6.42
N VAL A 357 18.79 -10.95 7.53
CA VAL A 357 18.10 -12.20 7.85
C VAL A 357 17.00 -12.56 6.83
N LEU A 358 16.34 -11.59 6.20
CA LEU A 358 15.20 -11.81 5.30
C LEU A 358 15.57 -12.10 3.83
N LEU A 359 16.84 -11.90 3.44
CA LEU A 359 17.34 -12.32 2.12
C LEU A 359 17.48 -13.86 2.01
N ASN A 360 17.67 -14.55 3.14
CA ASN A 360 17.82 -16.01 3.19
C ASN A 360 16.48 -16.78 3.34
N TRP A 361 15.34 -16.08 3.34
CA TRP A 361 14.01 -16.66 3.52
C TRP A 361 13.25 -16.82 2.18
N THR A 362 13.99 -16.98 1.08
CA THR A 362 13.44 -17.38 -0.22
C THR A 362 13.25 -18.89 -0.25
N CYS A 363 12.00 -19.36 -0.33
CA CYS A 363 11.46 -20.68 -0.73
C CYS A 363 12.12 -22.01 -0.30
N GLU A 364 13.40 -22.11 0.02
CA GLU A 364 14.09 -23.37 0.33
C GLU A 364 14.07 -23.72 1.83
N THR A 365 13.86 -22.74 2.71
CA THR A 365 14.01 -22.93 4.17
C THR A 365 12.80 -23.52 4.89
N PHE A 366 11.68 -23.77 4.20
CA PHE A 366 10.46 -24.34 4.84
C PHE A 366 10.45 -25.87 5.00
N HIS A 367 11.44 -26.60 4.47
CA HIS A 367 11.45 -28.06 4.57
C HIS A 367 12.02 -28.64 5.87
N ASN A 368 12.64 -27.82 6.76
CA ASN A 368 13.49 -28.36 7.83
C ASN A 368 13.18 -27.90 9.27
N TYR A 369 11.96 -27.48 9.59
CA TYR A 369 11.59 -27.25 10.99
C TYR A 369 10.25 -27.90 11.33
N THR A 370 10.32 -29.20 11.58
CA THR A 370 9.39 -29.92 12.47
C THR A 370 9.97 -29.84 13.87
N LEU A 371 9.35 -29.07 14.76
CA LEU A 371 9.33 -29.28 16.21
C LEU A 371 8.01 -28.75 16.77
#